data_AF-A0A0B1S881-F1
#
_entry.id   AF-A0A0B1S881-F1
#
_cell.length_a   1.000
_cell.length_b   1.000
_cell.length_c   1.000
_cell.angle_alpha   90.00
_cell.angle_beta   90.00
_cell.angle_gamma   90.00
#
_symmetry.space_group_name_H-M   'P 1'
#
loop_
_entity.id
_entity.type
_entity.pdbx_description
1 polymer ?
#
loop_
_entity_poly.entity_id
_entity_poly.type
_entity_poly.pdbx_seq_one_letter_code
_entity_poly.pdbx_strand_id
1 'polypeptide(L)'
;MLPGYEDVNMGSFDISEERSAAIAKNFEHLRHRVRREGLMDSSYLFYIQKVFESLLFIALAVFLQLRGWYVLPAFLMGLAWQQLGWLVHDFTHNQLFKNHWHNDLASYFVGNFLQGFSSGGWKEQHNIHHAATNVVGRDGDLDLMPFWATVVQDLKVIYFLREVLT
;
A
#
# COMPACT_ATOMS: atom_id res chain seq x y z
N MET A 1 18.59 9.38 -13.06
CA MET A 1 18.88 7.95 -12.82
C MET A 1 20.02 7.87 -11.81
N LEU A 2 19.94 6.97 -10.84
CA LEU A 2 21.05 6.70 -9.92
C LEU A 2 22.10 5.85 -10.66
N PRO A 3 23.40 6.19 -10.59
CA PRO A 3 24.45 5.42 -11.26
C PRO A 3 24.46 3.94 -10.83
N GLY A 4 24.67 3.02 -11.77
CA GLY A 4 24.93 1.60 -11.50
C GLY A 4 23.72 0.65 -11.46
N TYR A 5 22.54 1.12 -11.87
CA TYR A 5 21.31 0.30 -11.95
C TYR A 5 20.56 0.51 -13.28
N GLU A 6 21.28 0.94 -14.30
CA GLU A 6 20.75 1.27 -15.62
C GLU A 6 20.16 0.03 -16.34
N ASP A 7 20.65 -1.17 -15.97
CA ASP A 7 20.34 -2.44 -16.64
C ASP A 7 19.31 -3.29 -15.89
N VAL A 8 18.97 -2.90 -14.65
CA VAL A 8 18.07 -3.66 -13.78
C VAL A 8 16.65 -3.20 -14.08
N ASN A 9 16.00 -3.86 -15.04
CA ASN A 9 14.55 -3.80 -15.26
C ASN A 9 14.00 -2.58 -16.03
N MET A 10 14.80 -2.00 -16.93
CA MET A 10 14.28 -1.09 -17.95
C MET A 10 14.23 -1.86 -19.27
N GLY A 11 13.04 -2.22 -19.74
CA GLY A 11 12.89 -2.77 -21.09
C GLY A 11 13.57 -1.86 -22.12
N SER A 12 14.11 -2.43 -23.20
CA SER A 12 14.72 -1.62 -24.26
C SER A 12 13.68 -0.64 -24.81
N PHE A 13 13.92 0.65 -24.65
CA PHE A 13 13.03 1.70 -25.15
C PHE A 13 13.28 1.92 -26.66
N ASP A 14 13.09 0.86 -27.44
CA ASP A 14 13.26 0.85 -28.90
C ASP A 14 11.94 1.23 -29.58
N ILE A 15 11.48 2.47 -29.31
CA ILE A 15 10.30 3.05 -29.97
C ILE A 15 10.71 4.29 -30.74
N SER A 16 10.14 4.47 -31.94
CA SER A 16 10.37 5.68 -32.72
C SER A 16 9.85 6.92 -31.99
N GLU A 17 10.47 8.07 -32.23
CA GLU A 17 10.01 9.36 -31.68
C GLU A 17 8.55 9.63 -32.02
N GLU A 18 8.11 9.29 -33.25
CA GLU A 18 6.72 9.41 -33.68
C GLU A 18 5.78 8.56 -32.82
N ARG A 19 6.14 7.31 -32.54
CA ARG A 19 5.36 6.41 -31.68
C ARG A 19 5.31 6.91 -30.24
N SER A 20 6.44 7.38 -29.72
CA SER A 20 6.52 7.99 -28.37
C SER A 20 5.59 9.20 -28.25
N ALA A 21 5.62 10.10 -29.24
CA ALA A 21 4.74 11.28 -29.30
C ALA A 21 3.25 10.89 -29.37
N ALA A 22 2.91 9.87 -30.16
CA ALA A 22 1.55 9.36 -30.25
C ALA A 22 1.05 8.78 -28.92
N ILE A 23 1.89 8.01 -28.20
CA ILE A 23 1.56 7.47 -26.87
C ILE A 23 1.32 8.60 -25.88
N ALA A 24 2.22 9.59 -25.81
CA ALA A 24 2.08 10.73 -24.91
C ALA A 24 0.78 11.51 -25.17
N LYS A 25 0.43 11.74 -26.45
CA LYS A 25 -0.83 12.39 -26.84
C LYS A 25 -2.04 11.56 -26.40
N ASN A 26 -2.02 10.26 -26.61
CA ASN A 26 -3.12 9.38 -26.19
C ASN A 26 -3.30 9.37 -24.66
N PHE A 27 -2.20 9.37 -23.91
CA PHE A 27 -2.24 9.45 -22.45
C PHE A 27 -2.82 10.80 -21.97
N GLU A 28 -2.47 11.90 -22.64
CA GLU A 28 -3.04 13.21 -22.31
C GLU A 28 -4.55 13.26 -22.57
N HIS A 29 -5.01 12.71 -23.71
CA HIS A 29 -6.43 12.58 -24.01
C HIS A 29 -7.17 11.75 -22.95
N LEU A 30 -6.59 10.63 -22.52
CA LEU A 30 -7.13 9.80 -21.44
C LEU A 30 -7.21 10.59 -20.13
N ARG A 31 -6.14 11.29 -19.75
CA ARG A 31 -6.07 12.10 -18.53
C ARG A 31 -7.16 13.17 -18.51
N HIS A 32 -7.37 13.88 -19.62
CA HIS A 32 -8.44 14.87 -19.73
C HIS A 32 -9.83 14.25 -19.61
N ARG A 33 -10.05 13.08 -20.23
CA ARG A 33 -11.31 12.35 -20.13
C ARG A 33 -11.60 11.93 -18.69
N VAL A 34 -10.64 11.31 -18.03
CA VAL A 34 -10.73 10.85 -16.63
C VAL A 34 -11.06 12.01 -15.69
N ARG A 35 -10.42 13.17 -15.87
CA ARG A 35 -10.73 14.38 -15.09
C ARG A 35 -12.12 14.93 -15.37
N ARG A 36 -12.53 15.00 -16.65
CA ARG A 36 -13.85 15.52 -17.05
C ARG A 36 -14.99 14.64 -16.53
N GLU A 37 -14.77 13.33 -16.45
CA GLU A 37 -15.73 12.37 -15.90
C GLU A 37 -15.78 12.39 -14.37
N GLY A 38 -14.97 13.23 -13.69
CA GLY A 38 -14.95 13.35 -12.23
C GLY A 38 -14.31 12.15 -11.52
N LEU A 39 -13.65 11.24 -12.25
CA LEU A 39 -13.06 10.02 -11.67
C LEU A 39 -11.85 10.31 -10.76
N MET A 40 -11.34 11.55 -10.77
CA MET A 40 -10.28 12.03 -9.88
C MET A 40 -10.84 12.80 -8.67
N ASP A 41 -12.16 12.92 -8.55
CA ASP A 41 -12.81 13.58 -7.43
C ASP A 41 -13.20 12.56 -6.36
N SER A 42 -12.88 12.90 -5.12
CA SER A 42 -13.03 12.02 -3.99
C SER A 42 -14.47 12.05 -3.45
N SER A 43 -14.97 10.87 -3.05
CA SER A 43 -16.26 10.77 -2.38
C SER A 43 -16.09 10.81 -0.86
N TYR A 44 -16.30 11.98 -0.26
CA TYR A 44 -16.22 12.15 1.20
C TYR A 44 -17.15 11.20 1.96
N LEU A 45 -18.37 10.99 1.43
CA LEU A 45 -19.35 10.11 2.04
C LEU A 45 -18.86 8.66 2.09
N PHE A 46 -18.19 8.20 1.02
CA PHE A 46 -17.61 6.85 0.98
C PHE A 46 -16.57 6.67 2.12
N TYR A 47 -15.64 7.61 2.29
CA TYR A 47 -14.63 7.51 3.34
C TYR A 47 -15.23 7.61 4.75
N ILE A 48 -16.21 8.49 4.95
CA ILE A 48 -16.94 8.58 6.22
C ILE A 48 -17.61 7.24 6.54
N GLN A 49 -18.32 6.65 5.57
CA GLN A 49 -18.95 5.35 5.73
C GLN A 49 -17.93 4.27 6.09
N LYS A 50 -16.77 4.23 5.44
CA LYS A 50 -15.73 3.23 5.70
C LYS A 50 -15.08 3.37 7.07
N VAL A 51 -14.89 4.60 7.56
CA VAL A 51 -14.43 4.83 8.94
C VAL A 51 -15.48 4.35 9.94
N PHE A 52 -16.76 4.70 9.74
CA PHE A 52 -17.84 4.24 10.62
C PHE A 52 -18.02 2.72 10.61
N GLU A 53 -17.96 2.09 9.45
CA GLU A 53 -18.01 0.64 9.28
C GLU A 53 -16.89 -0.04 10.07
N SER A 54 -15.65 0.47 9.96
CA SER A 54 -14.50 -0.05 10.70
C SER A 54 -14.68 0.07 12.21
N LEU A 55 -15.13 1.23 12.70
CA LEU A 55 -15.40 1.45 14.12
C LEU A 55 -16.54 0.55 14.65
N LEU A 56 -17.58 0.32 13.84
CA LEU A 56 -18.66 -0.59 14.18
C LEU A 56 -18.17 -2.03 14.32
N PHE A 57 -17.32 -2.50 13.40
CA PHE A 57 -16.70 -3.82 13.50
C PHE A 57 -15.84 -3.97 14.75
N ILE A 58 -15.04 -2.95 15.10
CA ILE A 58 -14.25 -2.96 16.35
C ILE A 58 -15.17 -3.04 17.56
N ALA A 59 -16.19 -2.18 17.63
CA ALA A 59 -17.11 -2.14 18.77
C ALA A 59 -17.86 -3.48 18.94
N LEU A 60 -18.33 -4.06 17.84
CA LEU A 60 -19.03 -5.35 17.88
C LEU A 60 -18.08 -6.49 18.24
N ALA A 61 -16.85 -6.50 17.71
CA ALA A 61 -15.82 -7.46 18.07
C ALA A 61 -15.54 -7.42 19.57
N VAL A 62 -15.28 -6.24 20.14
CA VAL A 62 -15.02 -6.07 21.57
C VAL A 62 -16.24 -6.51 22.39
N PHE A 63 -17.45 -6.10 22.00
CA PHE A 63 -18.68 -6.50 22.70
C PHE A 63 -18.87 -8.02 22.74
N LEU A 64 -18.73 -8.71 21.61
CA LEU A 64 -18.88 -10.17 21.53
C LEU A 64 -17.77 -10.89 22.30
N GLN A 65 -16.54 -10.39 22.24
CA GLN A 65 -15.41 -10.92 23.01
C GLN A 65 -15.68 -10.89 24.52
N LEU A 66 -16.23 -9.78 25.03
CA LEU A 66 -16.63 -9.62 26.43
C LEU A 66 -17.79 -10.55 26.84
N ARG A 67 -18.55 -11.09 25.88
CA ARG A 67 -19.62 -12.06 26.10
C ARG A 67 -19.15 -13.52 25.99
N GLY A 68 -17.85 -13.76 25.86
CA GLY A 68 -17.26 -15.10 25.81
C GLY A 68 -17.25 -15.74 24.41
N TRP A 69 -17.47 -14.96 23.35
CA TRP A 69 -17.23 -15.41 21.98
C TRP A 69 -15.77 -15.15 21.61
N TYR A 70 -15.18 -15.97 20.73
CA TYR A 70 -13.78 -15.84 20.35
C TYR A 70 -13.56 -15.78 18.83
N VAL A 71 -14.18 -16.69 18.07
CA VAL A 71 -13.94 -16.78 16.61
C VAL A 71 -14.57 -15.62 15.85
N LEU A 72 -15.86 -15.35 16.07
CA LEU A 72 -16.57 -14.27 15.41
C LEU A 72 -15.96 -12.87 15.69
N PRO A 73 -15.67 -12.48 16.95
CA PRO A 73 -15.03 -11.19 17.19
C PRO A 73 -13.63 -11.08 16.59
N ALA A 74 -12.84 -12.17 16.56
CA ALA A 74 -11.54 -12.15 15.87
C ALA A 74 -11.69 -11.90 14.37
N PHE A 75 -12.67 -12.53 13.72
CA PHE A 75 -12.97 -12.29 12.31
C PHE A 75 -13.39 -10.83 12.04
N LEU A 76 -14.29 -10.28 12.86
CA LEU A 76 -14.73 -8.88 12.75
C LEU A 76 -13.57 -7.90 12.97
N MET A 77 -12.69 -8.17 13.94
CA MET A 77 -11.48 -7.38 14.16
C MET A 77 -10.55 -7.42 12.94
N GLY A 78 -10.39 -8.59 12.32
CA GLY A 78 -9.62 -8.75 11.07
C GLY A 78 -10.19 -7.91 9.93
N LEU A 79 -11.51 -7.90 9.75
CA LEU A 79 -12.18 -7.03 8.77
C LEU A 79 -11.96 -5.55 9.08
N ALA A 80 -12.05 -5.15 10.35
CA ALA A 80 -11.79 -3.78 10.74
C ALA A 80 -10.37 -3.34 10.39
N TRP A 81 -9.35 -4.12 10.77
CA TRP A 81 -7.95 -3.81 10.45
C TRP A 81 -7.66 -3.82 8.95
N GLN A 82 -8.29 -4.71 8.18
CA GLN A 82 -8.19 -4.68 6.73
C GLN A 82 -8.73 -3.36 6.16
N GLN A 83 -9.89 -2.90 6.61
CA GLN A 83 -10.48 -1.65 6.12
C GLN A 83 -9.68 -0.42 6.56
N LEU A 84 -9.21 -0.38 7.81
CA LEU A 84 -8.34 0.70 8.30
C LEU A 84 -7.04 0.77 7.49
N GLY A 85 -6.46 -0.38 7.11
CA GLY A 85 -5.25 -0.42 6.29
C GLY A 85 -5.44 0.24 4.92
N TRP A 86 -6.55 -0.04 4.24
CA TRP A 86 -6.89 0.62 2.97
C TRP A 86 -7.15 2.12 3.14
N LEU A 87 -7.81 2.52 4.22
CA LEU A 87 -8.00 3.94 4.52
C LEU A 87 -6.67 4.67 4.73
N VAL A 88 -5.71 4.06 5.44
CA VAL A 88 -4.36 4.64 5.59
C VAL A 88 -3.67 4.74 4.23
N HIS A 89 -3.69 3.68 3.42
CA HIS A 89 -3.13 3.70 2.07
C HIS A 89 -3.68 4.88 1.26
N ASP A 90 -4.99 5.01 1.17
CA ASP A 90 -5.64 6.04 0.37
C ASP A 90 -5.34 7.46 0.88
N PHE A 91 -5.31 7.67 2.19
CA PHE A 91 -4.96 8.96 2.77
C PHE A 91 -3.50 9.30 2.52
N THR A 92 -2.57 8.38 2.73
CA THR A 92 -1.14 8.66 2.46
C THR A 92 -0.84 8.94 0.99
N HIS A 93 -1.68 8.46 0.08
CA HIS A 93 -1.66 8.78 -1.36
C HIS A 93 -2.47 10.02 -1.75
N ASN A 94 -2.98 10.77 -0.77
CA ASN A 94 -3.75 12.00 -0.96
C ASN A 94 -5.07 11.82 -1.73
N GLN A 95 -5.70 10.65 -1.61
CA GLN A 95 -6.89 10.30 -2.40
C GLN A 95 -8.16 11.00 -1.90
N LEU A 96 -8.23 11.43 -0.64
CA LEU A 96 -9.43 12.07 -0.08
C LEU A 96 -9.38 13.60 -0.20
N PHE A 97 -8.45 14.25 0.49
CA PHE A 97 -8.39 15.72 0.51
C PHE A 97 -7.46 16.25 -0.56
N LYS A 98 -7.77 17.44 -1.11
CA LYS A 98 -6.82 18.14 -2.00
C LYS A 98 -5.61 18.71 -1.23
N ASN A 99 -5.74 18.92 0.10
CA ASN A 99 -4.65 19.38 0.96
C ASN A 99 -3.97 18.19 1.63
N HIS A 100 -2.66 18.07 1.41
CA HIS A 100 -1.84 16.97 1.92
C HIS A 100 -1.84 16.88 3.45
N TRP A 101 -1.87 18.03 4.14
CA TRP A 101 -1.87 18.06 5.61
C TRP A 101 -3.11 17.42 6.22
N HIS A 102 -4.30 17.61 5.61
CA HIS A 102 -5.52 16.96 6.07
C HIS A 102 -5.49 15.44 5.85
N ASN A 103 -4.89 14.99 4.74
CA ASN A 103 -4.70 13.56 4.50
C ASN A 103 -3.72 12.94 5.50
N ASP A 104 -2.60 13.61 5.79
CA ASP A 104 -1.63 13.12 6.78
C ASP A 104 -2.28 13.04 8.16
N LEU A 105 -3.06 14.04 8.58
CA LEU A 105 -3.79 13.98 9.86
C LEU A 105 -4.80 12.82 9.91
N ALA A 106 -5.57 12.62 8.84
CA ALA A 106 -6.51 11.50 8.75
C ALA A 106 -5.78 10.15 8.80
N SER A 107 -4.64 10.05 8.11
CA SER A 107 -3.76 8.89 8.13
C SER A 107 -3.21 8.61 9.53
N TYR A 108 -2.75 9.62 10.27
CA TYR A 108 -2.28 9.42 11.65
C TYR A 108 -3.40 8.99 12.60
N PHE A 109 -4.61 9.52 12.43
CA PHE A 109 -5.74 9.09 13.23
C PHE A 109 -6.11 7.62 12.96
N VAL A 110 -6.22 7.22 11.69
CA VAL A 110 -6.60 5.85 11.32
C VAL A 110 -5.46 4.86 11.58
N GLY A 111 -4.25 5.16 11.12
CA GLY A 111 -3.10 4.27 11.20
C GLY A 111 -2.49 4.22 12.60
N ASN A 112 -2.12 5.36 13.16
CA ASN A 112 -1.41 5.39 14.44
C ASN A 112 -2.35 5.14 15.61
N PHE A 113 -3.50 5.83 15.66
CA PHE A 113 -4.40 5.72 16.82
C PHE A 113 -5.33 4.51 16.76
N LEU A 114 -6.04 4.28 15.65
CA LEU A 114 -7.01 3.17 15.57
C LEU A 114 -6.34 1.81 15.28
N GLN A 115 -5.33 1.77 14.41
CA GLN A 115 -4.70 0.53 13.99
C GLN A 115 -3.39 0.20 14.72
N GLY A 116 -2.69 1.21 15.24
CA GLY A 116 -1.51 1.04 16.10
C GLY A 116 -0.16 0.97 15.40
N PHE A 117 -0.04 1.45 14.15
CA PHE A 117 1.24 1.49 13.43
C PHE A 117 1.59 2.89 12.93
N SER A 118 2.88 3.15 12.68
CA SER A 118 3.32 4.44 12.14
C SER A 118 2.94 4.55 10.66
N SER A 119 1.90 5.34 10.36
CA SER A 119 1.51 5.57 8.97
C SER A 119 2.57 6.35 8.18
N GLY A 120 3.37 7.19 8.85
CA GLY A 120 4.51 7.88 8.24
C GLY A 120 5.63 6.92 7.83
N GLY A 121 6.00 5.99 8.71
CA GLY A 121 6.99 4.95 8.39
C GLY A 121 6.51 4.02 7.28
N TRP A 122 5.24 3.63 7.33
CA TRP A 122 4.62 2.87 6.24
C TRP A 122 4.61 3.64 4.93
N LYS A 123 4.26 4.93 4.93
CA LYS A 123 4.27 5.79 3.73
C LYS A 123 5.67 5.89 3.12
N GLU A 124 6.71 5.99 3.94
CA GLU A 124 8.10 5.99 3.48
C GLU A 124 8.47 4.69 2.77
N GLN A 125 8.29 3.54 3.44
CA GLN A 125 8.56 2.22 2.86
C GLN A 125 7.74 1.98 1.58
N HIS A 126 6.45 2.30 1.62
CA HIS A 126 5.54 2.08 0.51
C HIS A 126 5.86 2.98 -0.70
N ASN A 127 6.35 4.20 -0.48
CA ASN A 127 6.82 5.05 -1.58
C ASN A 127 8.09 4.50 -2.24
N ILE A 128 8.98 3.88 -1.46
CA ILE A 128 10.15 3.17 -2.01
C ILE A 128 9.69 1.98 -2.86
N HIS A 129 8.74 1.20 -2.37
CA HIS A 129 8.10 0.12 -3.12
C HIS A 129 7.51 0.61 -4.45
N HIS A 130 6.75 1.71 -4.48
CA HIS A 130 6.22 2.27 -5.74
C HIS A 130 7.30 2.78 -6.70
N ALA A 131 8.40 3.32 -6.16
CA ALA A 131 9.50 3.83 -6.97
C ALA A 131 10.38 2.72 -7.57
N ALA A 132 10.48 1.57 -6.91
CA ALA A 132 11.37 0.47 -7.28
C ALA A 132 10.70 -0.90 -7.11
N THR A 133 9.45 -1.03 -7.53
CA THR A 133 8.61 -2.21 -7.28
C THR A 133 9.26 -3.51 -7.76
N ASN A 134 9.35 -4.50 -6.88
CA ASN A 134 9.96 -5.80 -7.14
C ASN A 134 11.43 -5.73 -7.59
N VAL A 135 12.15 -4.65 -7.27
CA VAL A 135 13.59 -4.53 -7.54
C VAL A 135 14.37 -5.02 -6.33
N VAL A 136 15.01 -6.18 -6.48
CA VAL A 136 15.83 -6.81 -5.43
C VAL A 136 16.86 -5.84 -4.88
N GLY A 137 16.93 -5.73 -3.55
CA GLY A 137 17.86 -4.85 -2.83
C GLY A 137 17.44 -3.36 -2.79
N ARG A 138 16.29 -3.01 -3.37
CA ARG A 138 15.71 -1.65 -3.29
C ARG A 138 14.30 -1.66 -2.70
N ASP A 139 13.50 -2.64 -3.12
CA ASP A 139 12.19 -2.86 -2.57
C ASP A 139 12.29 -3.65 -1.26
N GLY A 140 12.10 -2.96 -0.14
CA GLY A 140 12.10 -3.60 1.18
C GLY A 140 10.96 -4.60 1.36
N ASP A 141 9.89 -4.50 0.57
CA ASP A 141 8.72 -5.40 0.68
C ASP A 141 9.03 -6.84 0.22
N LEU A 142 10.19 -7.06 -0.41
CA LEU A 142 10.71 -8.39 -0.75
C LEU A 142 11.39 -9.09 0.43
N ASP A 143 11.87 -8.35 1.43
CA ASP A 143 12.64 -8.90 2.56
C ASP A 143 11.71 -9.49 3.64
N LEU A 144 11.17 -10.67 3.36
CA LEU A 144 10.24 -11.40 4.24
C LEU A 144 10.92 -12.54 5.01
N MET A 145 12.26 -12.61 4.95
CA MET A 145 13.02 -13.61 5.68
C MET A 145 12.95 -13.36 7.19
N PRO A 146 12.95 -14.42 8.02
CA PRO A 146 13.14 -15.83 7.67
C PRO A 146 11.84 -16.58 7.33
N PHE A 147 10.70 -15.88 7.26
CA PHE A 147 9.41 -16.55 7.10
C PHE A 147 9.16 -17.00 5.68
N TRP A 148 9.38 -16.12 4.69
CA TRP A 148 9.16 -16.43 3.28
C TRP A 148 10.34 -16.00 2.40
N ALA A 149 10.80 -16.92 1.54
CA ALA A 149 11.70 -16.61 0.45
C ALA A 149 10.89 -16.08 -0.73
N THR A 150 11.10 -14.82 -1.11
CA THR A 150 10.42 -14.18 -2.25
C THR A 150 11.35 -14.00 -3.44
N VAL A 151 12.66 -14.05 -3.21
CA VAL A 151 13.69 -13.98 -4.26
C VAL A 151 14.64 -15.18 -4.16
N VAL A 152 15.26 -15.53 -5.29
CA VAL A 152 16.14 -16.72 -5.39
C VAL A 152 17.31 -16.66 -4.40
N GLN A 153 17.77 -15.45 -4.08
CA GLN A 153 18.86 -15.19 -3.15
C GLN A 153 18.53 -15.65 -1.72
N ASP A 154 17.27 -15.57 -1.29
CA ASP A 154 16.82 -15.94 0.06
C ASP A 154 17.02 -17.43 0.34
N LEU A 155 16.92 -18.28 -0.70
CA LEU A 155 17.13 -19.72 -0.57
C LEU A 155 18.54 -20.05 -0.06
N LYS A 156 19.55 -19.24 -0.41
CA LYS A 156 20.93 -19.46 0.08
C LYS A 156 21.03 -19.28 1.59
N VAL A 157 20.27 -18.34 2.16
CA VAL A 157 20.20 -18.12 3.60
C VAL A 157 19.55 -19.31 4.30
N ILE A 158 18.49 -19.88 3.71
CA ILE A 158 17.82 -21.08 4.25
C ILE A 158 18.78 -22.29 4.27
N TYR A 159 19.52 -22.52 3.19
CA TYR A 159 20.49 -23.63 3.14
C TYR A 159 21.62 -23.44 4.17
N PHE A 160 22.13 -22.22 4.33
CA PHE A 160 23.13 -21.90 5.35
C PHE A 160 22.61 -22.12 6.77
N LEU A 161 21.39 -21.64 7.09
CA LEU A 161 20.78 -21.85 8.40
C LEU A 161 20.56 -23.34 8.68
N ARG A 162 20.23 -24.14 7.66
CA ARG A 162 20.10 -25.59 7.81
C ARG A 162 21.43 -26.25 8.17
N GLU A 163 22.53 -25.90 7.51
CA GLU A 163 23.84 -26.49 7.78
C GLU A 163 24.42 -26.12 9.14
N VAL A 164 24.10 -24.93 9.67
CA VAL A 164 24.60 -24.48 11.00
C VAL A 164 23.77 -25.05 12.15
N LEU A 165 22.50 -25.38 11.93
CA LEU A 165 21.57 -25.87 12.95
C LEU A 165 21.44 -27.41 13.01
N THR A 166 22.16 -28.15 12.15
CA THR A 166 22.24 -29.63 12.15
C THR A 166 23.64 -30.11 12.41
#